data_AF-A0AB37KCX8-F1
#
_entry.id   AF-A0AB37KCX8-F1
#
_cell.length_a   1.000
_cell.length_b   1.000
_cell.length_c   1.000
_cell.angle_alpha   90.00
_cell.angle_beta   90.00
_cell.angle_gamma   90.00
#
_symmetry.space_group_name_H-M   'P 1'
#
loop_
_entity.id
_entity.type
_entity.pdbx_description
1 polymer ?
#
loop_
_entity_poly.entity_id
_entity_poly.type
_entity_poly.pdbx_seq_one_letter_code
_entity_poly.pdbx_strand_id
1 'polypeptide(L)'
;MNPHEKLLTTDNPILRQRAKAMRQEMSGAEAKLWQHLRAGRLNGYKFRRQQPMGNYIVDFMCVTPKLIVEADGGQHAEQAVYDHARTAYLNSLGFTVLRFWNHEILQQTNDVLTEILLVLQELEKQAAR
;
A
#
# COMPACT_ATOMS: atom_id res chain seq x y z
N MET A 1 0.15 13.34 16.96
CA MET A 1 0.35 13.19 15.50
C MET A 1 1.86 12.99 15.30
N ASN A 2 2.30 11.88 14.70
CA ASN A 2 3.73 11.52 14.65
C ASN A 2 4.49 12.46 13.67
N PRO A 3 5.61 13.11 14.08
CA PRO A 3 6.40 13.99 13.22
C PRO A 3 6.82 13.36 11.88
N HIS A 4 7.01 12.04 11.83
CA HIS A 4 7.41 11.32 10.61
C HIS A 4 6.32 11.24 9.54
N GLU A 5 5.04 11.44 9.88
CA GLU A 5 3.94 11.37 8.90
C GLU A 5 3.81 12.63 8.04
N LYS A 6 4.33 13.79 8.48
CA LYS A 6 4.23 15.06 7.73
C LYS A 6 5.15 15.12 6.50
N LEU A 7 6.19 14.29 6.45
CA LEU A 7 7.22 14.32 5.40
C LEU A 7 6.89 13.47 4.16
N LEU A 8 5.77 12.75 4.17
CA LEU A 8 5.42 11.78 3.13
C LEU A 8 4.34 12.25 2.15
N THR A 9 3.64 13.35 2.47
CA THR A 9 2.52 13.83 1.65
C THR A 9 2.95 14.96 0.74
N THR A 10 2.79 14.76 -0.57
CA THR A 10 2.82 15.85 -1.56
C THR A 10 1.58 16.72 -1.38
N ASP A 11 1.73 18.03 -1.29
CA ASP A 11 0.61 18.98 -1.28
C ASP A 11 0.06 19.19 -2.71
N ASN A 12 -0.29 18.09 -3.38
CA ASN A 12 -0.91 18.12 -4.69
C ASN A 12 -2.43 18.00 -4.53
N PRO A 13 -3.20 19.10 -4.71
CA PRO A 13 -4.65 19.08 -4.50
C PRO A 13 -5.38 18.14 -5.46
N ILE A 14 -4.87 17.96 -6.68
CA ILE A 14 -5.44 17.04 -7.68
C ILE A 14 -5.32 15.59 -7.18
N LEU A 15 -4.14 15.19 -6.71
CA LEU A 15 -3.94 13.83 -6.18
C LEU A 15 -4.75 13.60 -4.90
N ARG A 16 -4.92 14.62 -4.04
CA ARG A 16 -5.78 14.51 -2.86
C ARG A 16 -7.25 14.29 -3.22
N GLN A 17 -7.74 14.99 -4.23
CA GLN A 17 -9.11 14.81 -4.73
C GLN A 17 -9.28 13.43 -5.36
N ARG A 18 -8.33 13.00 -6.19
CA ARG A 18 -8.33 11.67 -6.81
C ARG A 18 -8.29 10.57 -5.75
N ALA A 19 -7.43 10.67 -4.74
CA ALA A 19 -7.39 9.73 -3.62
C ALA A 19 -8.72 9.69 -2.84
N LYS A 20 -9.42 10.82 -2.71
CA LYS A 20 -10.76 10.84 -2.08
C LYS A 20 -11.78 10.09 -2.92
N ALA A 21 -11.77 10.24 -4.25
CA ALA A 21 -12.64 9.51 -5.16
C ALA A 21 -12.34 8.00 -5.14
N MET A 22 -11.07 7.60 -5.25
CA MET A 22 -10.64 6.20 -5.16
C MET A 22 -11.04 5.54 -3.84
N ARG A 23 -11.17 6.32 -2.75
CA ARG A 23 -11.70 5.80 -1.48
C ARG A 23 -13.19 5.45 -1.51
N GLN A 24 -13.97 6.01 -2.43
CA GLN A 24 -15.37 5.65 -2.62
C GLN A 24 -15.53 4.55 -3.68
N GLU A 25 -14.56 4.43 -4.58
CA GLU A 25 -14.62 3.59 -5.79
C GLU A 25 -13.59 2.44 -5.75
N MET A 26 -13.33 1.88 -4.56
CA MET A 26 -12.40 0.74 -4.46
C MET A 26 -12.90 -0.44 -5.28
N SER A 27 -11.98 -1.13 -5.96
CA SER A 27 -12.27 -2.40 -6.61
C SER A 27 -12.72 -3.47 -5.58
N GLY A 28 -13.32 -4.56 -6.07
CA GLY A 28 -13.74 -5.66 -5.19
C GLY A 28 -12.57 -6.28 -4.41
N ALA A 29 -11.39 -6.40 -5.04
CA ALA A 29 -10.18 -6.87 -4.39
C ALA A 29 -9.69 -5.91 -3.30
N GLU A 30 -9.56 -4.62 -3.62
CA GLU A 30 -9.19 -3.59 -2.63
C GLU A 30 -10.17 -3.56 -1.45
N ALA A 31 -11.48 -3.57 -1.73
CA ALA A 31 -12.50 -3.54 -0.70
C ALA A 31 -12.40 -4.75 0.23
N LYS A 32 -12.18 -5.95 -0.33
CA LYS A 32 -11.97 -7.18 0.45
C LYS A 32 -10.73 -7.06 1.32
N LEU A 33 -9.58 -6.69 0.76
CA LEU A 33 -8.33 -6.57 1.52
C LEU A 33 -8.44 -5.48 2.60
N TRP A 34 -9.09 -4.35 2.30
CA TRP A 34 -9.28 -3.26 3.26
C TRP A 34 -10.06 -3.67 4.50
N GLN A 35 -11.02 -4.61 4.40
CA GLN A 35 -11.76 -5.11 5.56
C GLN A 35 -10.84 -5.77 6.60
N HIS A 36 -9.75 -6.38 6.16
CA HIS A 36 -8.76 -7.04 7.00
C HIS A 36 -7.63 -6.10 7.47
N LEU A 37 -7.28 -5.08 6.69
CA LEU A 37 -6.20 -4.15 7.05
C LEU A 37 -6.66 -2.97 7.92
N ARG A 38 -7.93 -2.55 7.80
CA ARG A 38 -8.44 -1.36 8.51
C ARG A 38 -8.41 -1.52 10.02
N ALA A 39 -8.32 -0.39 10.72
CA ALA A 39 -8.46 -0.32 12.18
C ALA A 39 -7.50 -1.24 12.97
N GLY A 40 -6.31 -1.53 12.42
CA GLY A 40 -5.31 -2.37 13.11
C GLY A 40 -5.69 -3.84 13.19
N ARG A 41 -6.60 -4.32 12.34
CA ARG A 41 -7.12 -5.69 12.38
C ARG A 41 -6.08 -6.75 12.02
N LEU A 42 -5.06 -6.41 11.24
CA LEU A 42 -3.93 -7.28 10.99
C LEU A 42 -2.87 -7.06 12.08
N ASN A 43 -2.95 -7.82 13.17
CA ASN A 43 -1.98 -7.84 14.28
C ASN A 43 -1.62 -6.45 14.87
N GLY A 44 -2.53 -5.48 14.82
CA GLY A 44 -2.31 -4.12 15.33
C GLY A 44 -1.62 -3.16 14.34
N TYR A 45 -1.15 -3.64 13.19
CA TYR A 45 -0.50 -2.79 12.18
C TYR A 45 -1.49 -1.81 11.55
N LYS A 46 -1.10 -0.53 11.54
CA LYS A 46 -1.99 0.56 11.09
C LYS A 46 -1.79 0.81 9.61
N PHE A 47 -2.77 0.41 8.82
CA PHE A 47 -2.85 0.74 7.40
C PHE A 47 -3.74 1.95 7.13
N ARG A 48 -3.30 2.78 6.19
CA ARG A 48 -4.09 3.80 5.52
C ARG A 48 -4.31 3.38 4.08
N ARG A 49 -5.42 3.78 3.48
CA ARG A 49 -5.74 3.45 2.08
C ARG A 49 -5.70 4.66 1.16
N GLN A 50 -5.35 4.44 -0.10
CA GLN A 50 -5.31 5.42 -1.17
C GLN A 50 -4.55 6.68 -0.72
N GLN A 51 -3.25 6.52 -0.47
CA GLN A 51 -2.39 7.58 0.07
C GLN A 51 -1.58 8.25 -1.05
N PRO A 52 -1.68 9.58 -1.24
CA PRO A 52 -0.80 10.31 -2.15
C PRO A 52 0.66 10.28 -1.67
N MET A 53 1.57 9.90 -2.56
CA MET A 53 3.02 9.78 -2.33
C MET A 53 3.76 10.28 -3.57
N GLY A 54 4.37 11.46 -3.51
CA GLY A 54 4.95 12.11 -4.70
C GLY A 54 3.89 12.35 -5.77
N ASN A 55 4.11 11.79 -6.96
CA ASN A 55 3.18 11.83 -8.09
C ASN A 55 2.23 10.62 -8.14
N TYR A 56 2.25 9.76 -7.12
CA TYR A 56 1.55 8.49 -7.10
C TYR A 56 0.48 8.46 -6.01
N ILE A 57 -0.48 7.55 -6.13
CA ILE A 57 -1.40 7.15 -5.06
C ILE A 57 -1.18 5.66 -4.85
N VAL A 58 -0.91 5.25 -3.61
CA VAL A 58 -0.71 3.84 -3.23
C VAL A 58 -1.97 3.29 -2.58
N ASP A 59 -2.33 2.04 -2.86
CA ASP A 59 -3.61 1.46 -2.40
C ASP A 59 -3.66 1.30 -0.89
N PHE A 60 -2.62 0.72 -0.28
CA PHE A 60 -2.49 0.56 1.16
C PHE A 60 -1.09 0.89 1.63
N MET A 61 -0.98 1.60 2.75
CA MET A 61 0.29 2.04 3.32
C MET A 61 0.30 1.86 4.83
N CYS A 62 1.30 1.13 5.33
CA CYS A 62 1.72 1.11 6.72
C CYS A 62 2.99 1.97 6.86
N VAL A 63 3.02 2.87 7.84
CA VAL A 63 4.20 3.74 8.10
C VAL A 63 5.19 3.07 9.06
N THR A 64 4.70 2.16 9.91
CA THR A 64 5.50 1.50 10.94
C THR A 64 5.08 0.04 11.04
N PRO A 65 5.85 -0.88 10.44
CA PRO A 65 6.99 -0.65 9.54
C PRO A 65 6.56 -0.05 8.18
N LYS A 66 7.52 0.45 7.39
CA LYS A 66 7.24 1.07 6.08
C LYS A 66 6.94 0.03 5.00
N LEU A 67 5.66 -0.31 4.85
CA LEU A 67 5.17 -1.25 3.84
C LEU A 67 4.04 -0.64 3.00
N ILE A 68 4.10 -0.82 1.69
CA ILE A 68 3.02 -0.56 0.75
C ILE A 68 2.50 -1.89 0.21
N VAL A 69 1.18 -2.00 0.09
CA VAL A 69 0.50 -3.15 -0.53
C VAL A 69 -0.41 -2.66 -1.64
N GLU A 70 -0.31 -3.27 -2.82
CA GLU A 70 -1.06 -2.91 -4.02
C GLU A 70 -1.88 -4.08 -4.56
N ALA A 71 -3.08 -3.76 -5.03
CA ALA A 71 -3.94 -4.70 -5.74
C ALA A 71 -3.77 -4.48 -7.25
N ASP A 72 -3.42 -5.53 -7.98
CA ASP A 72 -3.22 -5.47 -9.44
C ASP A 72 -4.33 -6.22 -10.18
N GLY A 73 -5.08 -5.48 -11.00
CA GLY A 73 -6.10 -6.04 -11.88
C GLY A 73 -5.57 -6.68 -13.15
N GLY A 74 -4.29 -6.48 -13.46
CA GLY A 74 -3.62 -7.00 -14.64
C GLY A 74 -4.20 -6.48 -15.93
N GLN A 75 -3.53 -5.50 -16.54
CA GLN A 75 -3.60 -5.21 -17.97
C GLN A 75 -2.48 -4.21 -18.33
N HIS A 76 -1.79 -4.51 -19.43
CA HIS A 76 -0.80 -3.70 -20.16
C HIS A 76 0.70 -3.97 -19.90
N ALA A 77 1.39 -4.40 -20.96
CA ALA A 77 2.85 -4.44 -21.03
C ALA A 77 3.49 -3.04 -20.95
N GLU A 78 2.71 -1.98 -21.20
CA GLU A 78 3.12 -0.58 -21.07
C GLU A 78 3.29 -0.14 -19.61
N GLN A 79 2.73 -0.89 -18.64
CA GLN A 79 2.88 -0.61 -17.22
C GLN A 79 4.32 -0.79 -16.72
N ALA A 80 5.13 -1.66 -17.36
CA ALA A 80 6.43 -2.08 -16.83
C ALA A 80 7.45 -0.94 -16.66
N VAL A 81 7.51 0.01 -17.61
CA VAL A 81 8.43 1.16 -17.52
C VAL A 81 7.95 2.17 -16.46
N TYR A 82 6.63 2.39 -16.39
CA TYR A 82 6.02 3.23 -15.37
C TYR A 82 6.21 2.63 -13.96
N ASP A 83 6.17 1.31 -13.84
CA ASP A 83 6.28 0.59 -12.58
C ASP A 83 7.71 0.64 -12.00
N HIS A 84 8.76 0.71 -12.85
CA HIS A 84 10.14 0.82 -12.37
C HIS A 84 10.44 2.17 -11.71
N ALA A 85 10.08 3.29 -12.35
CA ALA A 85 10.29 4.63 -11.78
C ALA A 85 9.47 4.82 -10.50
N ARG A 86 8.23 4.32 -10.51
CA ARG A 86 7.33 4.33 -9.36
C ARG A 86 7.90 3.53 -8.19
N THR A 87 8.30 2.28 -8.43
CA THR A 87 8.87 1.40 -7.40
C THR A 87 10.17 1.97 -6.87
N ALA A 88 11.06 2.47 -7.72
CA ALA A 88 12.29 3.12 -7.30
C ALA A 88 12.03 4.35 -6.41
N TYR A 89 11.05 5.19 -6.75
CA TYR A 89 10.65 6.32 -5.93
C TYR A 89 10.15 5.88 -4.55
N LEU A 90 9.23 4.92 -4.48
CA LEU A 90 8.69 4.44 -3.20
C LEU A 90 9.76 3.77 -2.34
N ASN A 91 10.65 2.98 -2.96
CA ASN A 91 11.80 2.37 -2.29
C ASN A 91 12.78 3.43 -1.77
N SER A 92 13.00 4.53 -2.50
CA SER A 92 13.85 5.63 -2.04
C SER A 92 13.32 6.32 -0.77
N LEU A 93 12.01 6.24 -0.51
CA LEU A 93 11.39 6.69 0.74
C LEU A 93 11.51 5.66 1.88
N GLY A 94 12.13 4.51 1.60
CA GLY A 94 12.33 3.39 2.52
C GLY A 94 11.12 2.47 2.67
N PHE A 95 10.19 2.48 1.71
CA PHE A 95 9.08 1.53 1.71
C PHE A 95 9.45 0.26 0.97
N THR A 96 9.06 -0.88 1.53
CA THR A 96 8.90 -2.12 0.76
C THR A 96 7.55 -2.08 0.05
N VAL A 97 7.47 -2.58 -1.18
CA VAL A 97 6.23 -2.65 -1.97
C VAL A 97 5.89 -4.11 -2.26
N LEU A 98 4.71 -4.55 -1.83
CA LEU A 98 4.11 -5.82 -2.22
C LEU A 98 2.96 -5.57 -3.20
N ARG A 99 2.89 -6.38 -4.25
CA ARG A 99 1.84 -6.33 -5.25
C ARG A 99 1.21 -7.71 -5.36
N PHE A 100 -0.12 -7.77 -5.28
CA PHE A 100 -0.89 -9.01 -5.39
C PHE A 100 -1.87 -8.88 -6.53
N TRP A 101 -2.05 -9.95 -7.30
CA TRP A 101 -3.10 -10.01 -8.30
C TRP A 101 -4.48 -10.01 -7.64
N ASN A 102 -5.46 -9.40 -8.31
CA ASN A 102 -6.83 -9.36 -7.81
C ASN A 102 -7.39 -10.75 -7.52
N HIS A 103 -7.03 -11.77 -8.33
CA HIS A 103 -7.49 -13.14 -8.09
C HIS A 103 -6.90 -13.75 -6.80
N GLU A 104 -5.63 -13.45 -6.47
CA GLU A 104 -5.01 -13.88 -5.20
C GLU A 104 -5.73 -13.24 -4.03
N ILE A 105 -5.97 -11.92 -4.08
CA ILE A 105 -6.70 -11.20 -3.03
C ILE A 105 -8.11 -11.77 -2.85
N LEU A 106 -8.81 -12.06 -3.96
CA LEU A 106 -10.21 -12.49 -3.92
C LEU A 106 -10.37 -13.97 -3.54
N GLN A 107 -9.46 -14.85 -3.94
CA GLN A 107 -9.61 -16.30 -3.80
C GLN A 107 -8.69 -16.89 -2.73
N GLN A 108 -7.54 -16.27 -2.47
CA GLN A 108 -6.48 -16.75 -1.58
C GLN A 108 -6.17 -15.72 -0.48
N THR A 109 -7.22 -15.06 0.04
CA THR A 109 -7.09 -13.92 0.94
C THR A 109 -6.24 -14.23 2.18
N ASN A 110 -6.36 -15.44 2.74
CA ASN A 110 -5.58 -15.82 3.92
C ASN A 110 -4.09 -15.92 3.63
N ASP A 111 -3.71 -16.39 2.44
CA ASP A 111 -2.30 -16.50 2.02
C ASP A 111 -1.72 -15.11 1.81
N VAL A 112 -2.47 -14.21 1.15
CA VAL A 112 -2.10 -12.79 1.01
C VAL A 112 -1.91 -12.12 2.36
N LEU A 113 -2.82 -12.31 3.32
CA LEU A 113 -2.69 -11.73 4.66
C LEU A 113 -1.50 -12.30 5.43
N THR A 114 -1.22 -13.59 5.26
CA THR A 114 -0.07 -14.25 5.86
C THR A 114 1.23 -13.66 5.33
N GLU A 115 1.36 -13.50 4.01
CA GLU A 115 2.53 -12.90 3.38
C GLU A 115 2.75 -11.44 3.85
N ILE A 116 1.69 -10.62 3.86
CA ILE A 116 1.76 -9.25 4.38
C ILE A 116 2.26 -9.26 5.82
N LEU A 117 1.73 -10.14 6.67
CA LEU A 117 2.12 -10.23 8.08
C LEU A 117 3.59 -10.65 8.25
N LEU A 118 4.05 -11.64 7.49
CA LEU A 118 5.44 -12.10 7.52
C LEU A 118 6.41 -10.96 7.15
N VAL A 119 6.11 -10.22 6.09
CA VAL A 119 6.94 -9.09 5.66
C VAL A 119 6.92 -7.96 6.70
N LEU A 120 5.76 -7.64 7.30
CA LEU A 120 5.69 -6.65 8.38
C LEU A 120 6.60 -7.05 9.56
N GLN A 121 6.53 -8.29 10.01
CA GLN A 121 7.35 -8.78 11.11
C GLN A 121 8.84 -8.77 10.79
N GLU A 122 9.22 -9.09 9.55
CA GLU A 122 10.61 -9.04 9.12
C GLU A 122 11.14 -7.60 9.10
N LEU A 123 10.36 -6.65 8.56
CA LEU A 123 10.73 -5.24 8.56
C LEU A 123 10.86 -4.65 9.97
N GLU A 124 9.99 -5.05 10.91
CA GLU A 124 10.14 -4.64 12.32
C GLU A 124 11.42 -5.17 12.95
N LYS A 125 11.77 -6.44 12.70
CA LYS A 125 13.03 -7.02 13.20
C LYS A 125 14.26 -6.30 12.64
N GLN A 126 14.22 -5.91 11.37
CA GLN A 126 15.31 -5.16 10.73
C GLN A 126 15.46 -3.76 11.31
N ALA A 127 14.36 -3.08 11.63
CA ALA A 127 14.38 -1.76 12.25
C ALA A 127 14.81 -1.77 13.73
N ALA A 128 14.74 -2.93 14.40
CA ALA A 128 15.15 -3.12 15.79
C ALA A 128 16.63 -3.52 15.96
N ARG A 129 17.36 -3.72 14.86
CA ARG A 129 18.81 -3.98 14.83
C ARG A 129 19.59 -2.69 14.65
#